data_AF-A0A6G7WX91-F1
#
_entry.id   AF-A0A6G7WX91-F1
#
_cell.length_a   1.000
_cell.length_b   1.000
_cell.length_c   1.000
_cell.angle_alpha   90.00
_cell.angle_beta   90.00
_cell.angle_gamma   90.00
#
_symmetry.space_group_name_H-M   'P 1'
#
loop_
_entity.id
_entity.type
_entity.pdbx_description
1 polymer ?
#
loop_
_entity_poly.entity_id
_entity_poly.type
_entity_poly.pdbx_seq_one_letter_code
_entity_poly.pdbx_strand_id
1 'polypeptide(L)'
;MKKVFIGKLLLLLNINMMISETVFESNTKFLSVSATHSLQLSTVLIGWFLIMLGLKELKEYSRKFDILEKIVIGVILYSCIAFVAQILIRNEALPIQSILLASSIMIIPFECLLYLGIMDIEIVTTVDVKGQKMFSKFLWTVVLSFAVQLLGNYDGYQNIVYILAFAVLIIEISILINLYVAQKKFSKYAANHSEENMVLDLK
;
A
#
# COMPACT_ATOMS: atom_id res chain seq x y z
N MET A 1 -6.95 8.44 9.19
CA MET A 1 -5.92 8.66 8.11
C MET A 1 -4.47 8.36 8.51
N LYS A 2 -4.01 8.65 9.75
CA LYS A 2 -2.63 8.35 10.21
C LYS A 2 -2.23 6.89 10.05
N LYS A 3 -3.13 5.96 10.39
CA LYS A 3 -2.88 4.52 10.27
C LYS A 3 -2.73 4.06 8.81
N VAL A 4 -3.48 4.67 7.89
CA VAL A 4 -3.36 4.43 6.44
C VAL A 4 -1.97 4.84 5.93
N PHE A 5 -1.46 6.00 6.35
CA PHE A 5 -0.12 6.46 6.00
C PHE A 5 0.97 5.50 6.49
N ILE A 6 0.93 5.12 7.78
CA ILE A 6 1.92 4.20 8.37
C ILE A 6 1.86 2.83 7.68
N GLY A 7 0.65 2.32 7.41
CA GLY A 7 0.49 1.06 6.71
C GLY A 7 1.04 1.09 5.28
N LYS A 8 0.80 2.15 4.50
CA LYS A 8 1.39 2.32 3.17
C LYS A 8 2.93 2.42 3.22
N LEU A 9 3.47 3.11 4.23
CA LEU A 9 4.92 3.19 4.43
C LEU A 9 5.54 1.81 4.68
N LEU A 10 4.92 0.98 5.52
CA LEU A 10 5.38 -0.38 5.80
C LEU A 10 5.31 -1.28 4.57
N LEU A 11 4.25 -1.17 3.76
CA LEU A 11 4.13 -1.93 2.50
C LEU A 11 5.23 -1.55 1.51
N LEU A 12 5.53 -0.25 1.35
CA LEU A 12 6.63 0.20 0.47
C LEU A 12 8.02 -0.23 0.97
N LEU A 13 8.23 -0.23 2.28
CA LEU A 13 9.49 -0.68 2.88
C LEU A 13 9.70 -2.18 2.65
N ASN A 14 8.64 -2.97 2.72
CA ASN A 14 8.69 -4.40 2.43
C ASN A 14 9.06 -4.70 0.95
N ILE A 15 8.42 -4.01 0.00
CA ILE A 15 8.72 -4.17 -1.44
C ILE A 15 10.20 -3.88 -1.72
N ASN A 16 10.77 -2.84 -1.10
CA ASN A 16 12.20 -2.52 -1.24
C ASN A 16 13.12 -3.58 -0.61
N MET A 17 12.75 -4.17 0.53
CA MET A 17 13.53 -5.26 1.13
C MET A 17 13.49 -6.53 0.26
N MET A 18 12.35 -6.82 -0.37
CA MET A 18 12.19 -7.96 -1.28
C MET A 18 13.07 -7.81 -2.53
N ILE A 19 13.15 -6.61 -3.11
CA ILE A 19 14.06 -6.31 -4.23
C ILE A 19 15.52 -6.40 -3.78
N SER A 20 15.85 -5.92 -2.58
CA SER A 20 17.21 -5.99 -2.04
C SER A 20 17.68 -7.43 -1.82
N GLU A 21 16.81 -8.36 -1.38
CA GLU A 21 17.18 -9.77 -1.23
C GLU A 21 17.45 -10.45 -2.57
N THR A 22 16.66 -10.17 -3.61
CA THR A 22 16.96 -10.69 -4.97
C THR A 22 18.30 -10.20 -5.52
N VAL A 23 18.85 -9.10 -4.99
CA VAL A 23 20.17 -8.56 -5.33
C VAL A 23 21.27 -9.08 -4.38
N PHE A 24 20.95 -9.42 -3.13
CA PHE A 24 21.91 -9.83 -2.10
C PHE A 24 22.07 -11.35 -1.91
N GLU A 25 21.16 -12.18 -2.45
CA GLU A 25 21.32 -13.64 -2.46
C GLU A 25 22.58 -14.11 -3.21
N SER A 26 23.25 -13.22 -3.96
CA SER A 26 24.54 -13.54 -4.57
C SER A 26 25.71 -13.60 -3.58
N ASN A 27 25.60 -13.09 -2.34
CA ASN A 27 26.80 -12.89 -1.51
C ASN A 27 26.76 -13.28 -0.01
N THR A 28 25.63 -13.66 0.61
CA THR A 28 25.68 -14.10 2.03
C THR A 28 24.68 -15.21 2.36
N LYS A 29 25.18 -16.45 2.47
CA LYS A 29 24.56 -17.49 3.31
C LYS A 29 24.61 -17.00 4.76
N PHE A 30 23.46 -16.98 5.48
CA PHE A 30 23.28 -16.98 6.95
C PHE A 30 22.15 -16.09 7.51
N LEU A 31 21.05 -15.93 6.78
CA LEU A 31 19.72 -15.89 7.40
C LEU A 31 18.92 -17.01 6.73
N SER A 32 18.37 -17.94 7.51
CA SER A 32 17.54 -19.00 6.93
C SER A 32 16.42 -18.35 6.14
N VAL A 33 16.30 -18.68 4.85
CA VAL A 33 15.29 -18.17 3.91
C VAL A 33 13.87 -18.09 4.54
N SER A 34 13.54 -19.04 5.41
CA SER A 34 12.30 -19.05 6.21
C SER A 34 12.14 -17.85 7.18
N ALA A 35 13.19 -17.41 7.86
CA ALA A 35 13.15 -16.28 8.80
C ALA A 35 12.93 -14.95 8.07
N THR A 36 13.57 -14.74 6.91
CA THR A 36 13.40 -13.49 6.15
C THR A 36 12.05 -13.43 5.46
N HIS A 37 11.55 -14.53 4.90
CA HIS A 37 10.18 -14.58 4.38
C HIS A 37 9.11 -14.40 5.48
N SER A 38 9.35 -14.91 6.69
CA SER A 38 8.45 -14.71 7.83
C SER A 38 8.42 -13.24 8.29
N LEU A 39 9.58 -12.57 8.29
CA LEU A 39 9.69 -11.15 8.62
C LEU A 39 9.06 -10.26 7.54
N GLN A 40 9.16 -10.66 6.28
CA GLN A 40 8.48 -10.00 5.16
C GLN A 40 6.96 -10.18 5.25
N LEU A 41 6.48 -11.41 5.45
CA LEU A 41 5.04 -11.67 5.53
C LEU A 41 4.41 -10.92 6.71
N SER A 42 5.07 -10.90 7.87
CA SER A 42 4.59 -10.18 9.06
C SER A 42 4.53 -8.67 8.84
N THR A 43 5.54 -8.06 8.19
CA THR A 43 5.50 -6.62 7.86
C THR A 43 4.41 -6.26 6.85
N VAL A 44 4.14 -7.12 5.85
CA VAL A 44 3.01 -6.96 4.92
C VAL A 44 1.68 -7.05 5.66
N LEU A 45 1.49 -8.07 6.50
CA LEU A 45 0.27 -8.26 7.28
C LEU A 45 0.02 -7.10 8.25
N ILE A 46 1.05 -6.60 8.94
CA ILE A 46 0.95 -5.42 9.82
C ILE A 46 0.57 -4.18 8.99
N GLY A 47 1.18 -3.99 7.82
CA GLY A 47 0.84 -2.89 6.90
C GLY A 47 -0.64 -2.89 6.51
N TRP A 48 -1.15 -4.05 6.07
CA TRP A 48 -2.56 -4.24 5.72
C TRP A 48 -3.50 -4.05 6.92
N PHE A 49 -3.11 -4.54 8.09
CA PHE A 49 -3.90 -4.39 9.32
C PHE A 49 -4.02 -2.92 9.77
N LEU A 50 -2.92 -2.16 9.69
CA LEU A 50 -2.95 -0.72 9.99
C LEU A 50 -3.80 0.06 8.99
N ILE A 51 -3.73 -0.30 7.70
CA ILE A 51 -4.62 0.26 6.67
C ILE A 51 -6.06 -0.01 7.06
N MET A 52 -6.43 -1.27 7.34
CA MET A 52 -7.77 -1.68 7.76
C MET A 52 -8.31 -0.84 8.93
N LEU A 53 -7.53 -0.70 10.00
CA LEU A 53 -7.92 0.13 11.14
C LEU A 53 -8.10 1.60 10.75
N GLY A 54 -7.26 2.10 9.84
CA GLY A 54 -7.36 3.45 9.31
C GLY A 54 -8.56 3.67 8.39
N LEU A 55 -9.01 2.64 7.66
CA LEU A 55 -10.19 2.71 6.81
C LEU A 55 -11.47 2.81 7.63
N LYS A 56 -11.56 2.07 8.75
CA LYS A 56 -12.73 2.15 9.66
C LYS A 56 -13.03 3.56 10.13
N GLU A 57 -11.99 4.34 10.43
CA GLU A 57 -12.11 5.75 10.83
C GLU A 57 -12.55 6.67 9.68
N LEU A 58 -12.38 6.24 8.43
CA LEU A 58 -12.62 7.08 7.25
C LEU A 58 -13.94 6.76 6.53
N LYS A 59 -14.59 5.66 6.89
CA LYS A 59 -15.85 5.19 6.26
C LYS A 59 -16.96 6.22 6.28
N GLU A 60 -17.04 7.05 7.31
CA GLU A 60 -18.04 8.11 7.41
C GLU A 60 -17.94 9.15 6.28
N TYR A 61 -16.77 9.27 5.64
CA TYR A 61 -16.52 10.22 4.56
C TYR A 61 -16.63 9.61 3.15
N SER A 62 -16.55 8.29 2.99
CA SER A 62 -16.71 7.64 1.68
C SER A 62 -17.04 6.15 1.77
N ARG A 63 -18.07 5.75 1.00
CA ARG A 63 -18.43 4.33 0.78
C ARG A 63 -17.33 3.52 0.07
N LYS A 64 -16.39 4.18 -0.60
CA LYS A 64 -15.26 3.49 -1.25
C LYS A 64 -14.38 2.78 -0.22
N PHE A 65 -14.31 3.32 1.00
CA PHE A 65 -13.57 2.68 2.09
C PHE A 65 -14.25 1.41 2.61
N ASP A 66 -15.57 1.25 2.46
CA ASP A 66 -16.26 -0.02 2.77
C ASP A 66 -15.88 -1.13 1.80
N ILE A 67 -15.81 -0.79 0.50
CA ILE A 67 -15.36 -1.72 -0.54
C ILE A 67 -13.89 -2.08 -0.30
N LEU A 68 -13.07 -1.06 0.01
CA LEU A 68 -11.65 -1.24 0.26
C LEU A 68 -11.38 -2.11 1.49
N GLU A 69 -12.14 -1.94 2.56
CA GLU A 69 -12.05 -2.80 3.75
C GLU A 69 -12.34 -4.26 3.40
N LYS A 70 -13.41 -4.54 2.63
CA LYS A 70 -13.73 -5.91 2.19
C LYS A 70 -12.62 -6.53 1.37
N ILE A 71 -11.99 -5.74 0.48
CA ILE A 71 -10.84 -6.17 -0.31
C ILE A 71 -9.66 -6.54 0.60
N VAL A 72 -9.29 -5.66 1.55
CA VAL A 72 -8.16 -5.93 2.44
C VAL A 72 -8.43 -7.12 3.35
N ILE A 73 -9.66 -7.29 3.86
CA ILE A 73 -10.07 -8.51 4.60
C ILE A 73 -9.85 -9.75 3.74
N GLY A 74 -10.29 -9.73 2.48
CA GLY A 74 -10.10 -10.84 1.55
C GLY A 74 -8.62 -11.17 1.32
N VAL A 75 -7.77 -10.15 1.14
CA VAL A 75 -6.32 -10.33 0.97
C VAL A 75 -5.67 -10.93 2.23
N ILE A 76 -6.04 -10.45 3.42
CA ILE A 76 -5.54 -10.98 4.70
C ILE A 76 -5.97 -12.43 4.87
N LEU A 77 -7.26 -12.75 4.68
CA LEU A 77 -7.78 -14.11 4.79
C LEU A 77 -7.10 -15.06 3.80
N TYR A 78 -6.97 -14.65 2.53
CA TYR A 78 -6.27 -15.42 1.51
C TYR A 78 -4.81 -15.67 1.91
N SER A 79 -4.10 -14.65 2.40
CA SER A 79 -2.71 -14.75 2.84
C SER A 79 -2.57 -15.72 4.03
N CYS A 80 -3.50 -15.68 4.99
CA CYS A 80 -3.53 -16.61 6.12
C CYS A 80 -3.82 -18.06 5.69
N ILE A 81 -4.80 -18.27 4.81
CA ILE A 81 -5.14 -19.61 4.28
C ILE A 81 -3.95 -20.19 3.51
N ALA A 82 -3.33 -19.39 2.64
CA ALA A 82 -2.18 -19.81 1.87
C ALA A 82 -0.96 -20.09 2.77
N PHE A 83 -0.76 -19.31 3.84
CA PHE A 83 0.28 -19.58 4.85
C PHE A 83 0.04 -20.88 5.62
N VAL A 84 -1.19 -21.16 6.06
CA VAL A 84 -1.53 -22.42 6.72
C VAL A 84 -1.36 -23.61 5.76
N ALA A 85 -1.77 -23.45 4.49
CA ALA A 85 -1.55 -24.45 3.46
C ALA A 85 -0.06 -24.72 3.21
N GLN A 86 0.82 -23.72 3.31
CA GLN A 86 2.28 -23.90 3.24
C GLN A 86 2.81 -24.82 4.34
N ILE A 87 2.40 -24.58 5.59
CA ILE A 87 2.81 -25.39 6.74
C ILE A 87 2.40 -26.86 6.54
N LEU A 88 1.22 -27.09 5.96
CA LEU A 88 0.67 -28.43 5.76
C LEU A 88 1.31 -29.18 4.57
N ILE A 89 1.66 -28.48 3.48
CA ILE A 89 2.11 -29.11 2.23
C ILE A 89 3.65 -29.31 2.19
N ARG A 90 4.41 -28.74 3.14
CA ARG A 90 5.90 -28.83 3.19
C ARG A 90 6.58 -28.43 1.86
N ASN A 91 5.96 -27.54 1.10
CA ASN A 91 6.49 -27.07 -0.16
C ASN A 91 6.55 -25.54 -0.09
N GLU A 92 7.72 -25.02 0.31
CA GLU A 92 7.88 -23.65 0.77
C GLU A 92 7.86 -22.62 -0.38
N ALA A 93 8.22 -23.00 -1.61
CA ALA A 93 8.45 -22.05 -2.70
C ALA A 93 7.17 -21.62 -3.46
N LEU A 94 6.32 -22.58 -3.84
CA LEU A 94 5.17 -22.33 -4.74
C LEU A 94 4.07 -21.44 -4.13
N PRO A 95 3.65 -21.61 -2.86
CA PRO A 95 2.54 -20.84 -2.33
C PRO A 95 2.97 -19.44 -1.84
N ILE A 96 4.24 -19.22 -1.47
CA ILE A 96 4.77 -17.88 -1.13
C ILE A 96 4.71 -16.97 -2.36
N GLN A 97 5.15 -17.48 -3.51
CA GLN A 97 5.03 -16.78 -4.79
C GLN A 97 3.57 -16.49 -5.16
N SER A 98 2.65 -17.39 -4.81
CA SER A 98 1.21 -17.22 -5.05
C SER A 98 0.58 -16.12 -4.18
N ILE A 99 1.00 -15.99 -2.92
CA ILE A 99 0.58 -14.90 -2.01
C ILE A 99 1.14 -13.57 -2.50
N LEU A 100 2.42 -13.56 -2.87
CA LEU A 100 3.07 -12.38 -3.42
C LEU A 100 2.38 -11.93 -4.71
N LEU A 101 2.07 -12.84 -5.63
CA LEU A 101 1.34 -12.55 -6.87
C LEU A 101 -0.09 -12.03 -6.59
N ALA A 102 -0.83 -12.68 -5.70
CA ALA A 102 -2.18 -12.23 -5.33
C ALA A 102 -2.15 -10.85 -4.68
N SER A 103 -1.17 -10.58 -3.81
CA SER A 103 -0.99 -9.26 -3.20
C SER A 103 -0.63 -8.22 -4.26
N SER A 104 0.23 -8.56 -5.23
CA SER A 104 0.66 -7.69 -6.33
C SER A 104 -0.51 -7.28 -7.24
N ILE A 105 -1.37 -8.23 -7.62
CA ILE A 105 -2.54 -7.99 -8.48
C ILE A 105 -3.56 -7.09 -7.78
N MET A 106 -3.67 -7.19 -6.46
CA MET A 106 -4.64 -6.43 -5.67
C MET A 106 -4.15 -5.03 -5.29
N ILE A 107 -2.87 -4.70 -5.46
CA ILE A 107 -2.32 -3.35 -5.14
C ILE A 107 -2.96 -2.27 -6.00
N ILE A 108 -3.06 -2.45 -7.32
CA ILE A 108 -3.61 -1.44 -8.23
C ILE A 108 -5.07 -1.09 -7.91
N PRO A 109 -6.02 -2.05 -7.80
CA PRO A 109 -7.39 -1.72 -7.44
C PRO A 109 -7.50 -1.17 -6.01
N PHE A 110 -6.65 -1.63 -5.09
CA PHE A 110 -6.57 -1.09 -3.73
C PHE A 110 -6.17 0.40 -3.72
N GLU A 111 -5.05 0.73 -4.36
CA GLU A 111 -4.53 2.10 -4.43
C GLU A 111 -5.52 3.04 -5.14
N CYS A 112 -6.14 2.56 -6.21
CA CYS A 112 -7.17 3.30 -6.93
C CYS A 112 -8.34 3.69 -6.02
N LEU A 113 -8.93 2.71 -5.31
CA LEU A 113 -10.02 2.96 -4.36
C LEU A 113 -9.59 3.85 -3.20
N LEU A 114 -8.36 3.70 -2.72
CA LEU A 114 -7.81 4.51 -1.65
C LEU A 114 -7.78 6.00 -2.05
N TYR A 115 -7.18 6.34 -3.18
CA TYR A 115 -7.09 7.74 -3.60
C TYR A 115 -8.43 8.31 -4.02
N LEU A 116 -9.30 7.52 -4.65
CA LEU A 116 -10.67 7.94 -4.94
C LEU A 116 -11.47 8.20 -3.66
N GLY A 117 -11.23 7.45 -2.58
CA GLY A 117 -11.80 7.73 -1.26
C GLY A 117 -11.22 8.97 -0.61
N ILE A 118 -9.91 9.24 -0.78
CA ILE A 118 -9.28 10.48 -0.29
C ILE A 118 -9.82 11.70 -1.05
N MET A 119 -10.10 11.58 -2.35
CA MET A 119 -10.79 12.62 -3.11
C MET A 119 -12.20 12.88 -2.58
N ASP A 120 -12.94 11.84 -2.19
CA ASP A 120 -14.26 12.03 -1.56
C ASP A 120 -14.13 12.78 -0.23
N ILE A 121 -13.12 12.48 0.58
CA ILE A 121 -12.84 13.24 1.81
C ILE A 121 -12.62 14.71 1.49
N GLU A 122 -11.85 15.03 0.45
CA GLU A 122 -11.60 16.40 0.00
C GLU A 122 -12.90 17.12 -0.38
N ILE A 123 -13.81 16.43 -1.08
CA ILE A 123 -15.11 16.96 -1.48
C ILE A 123 -16.03 17.17 -0.27
N VAL A 124 -16.11 16.19 0.63
CA VAL A 124 -17.02 16.22 1.79
C VAL A 124 -16.56 17.20 2.85
N THR A 125 -15.27 17.23 3.15
CA THR A 125 -14.71 18.07 4.24
C THR A 125 -14.24 19.43 3.78
N THR A 126 -14.16 19.67 2.45
CA THR A 126 -13.55 20.86 1.82
C THR A 126 -12.08 21.11 2.17
N VAL A 127 -11.45 20.19 2.91
CA VAL A 127 -10.03 20.26 3.27
C VAL A 127 -9.20 19.83 2.06
N ASP A 128 -8.35 20.72 1.57
CA ASP A 128 -7.37 20.43 0.51
C ASP A 128 -6.36 19.36 0.99
N VAL A 129 -6.73 18.09 0.83
CA VAL A 129 -5.88 16.93 1.10
C VAL A 129 -5.10 16.51 -0.14
N LYS A 130 -5.21 17.25 -1.26
CA LYS A 130 -4.50 16.97 -2.52
C LYS A 130 -4.84 15.59 -3.09
N GLY A 131 -6.08 15.12 -2.90
CA GLY A 131 -6.55 13.81 -3.35
C GLY A 131 -6.41 13.65 -4.85
N GLN A 132 -6.84 14.65 -5.62
CA GLN A 132 -6.72 14.64 -7.09
C GLN A 132 -5.25 14.56 -7.56
N LYS A 133 -4.34 15.27 -6.88
CA LYS A 133 -2.91 15.25 -7.18
C LYS A 133 -2.27 13.89 -6.87
N MET A 134 -2.71 13.21 -5.80
CA MET A 134 -2.27 11.84 -5.49
C MET A 134 -2.79 10.85 -6.53
N PHE A 135 -4.08 10.94 -6.90
CA PHE A 135 -4.66 10.05 -7.91
C PHE A 135 -4.00 10.19 -9.28
N SER A 136 -3.75 11.43 -9.73
CA SER A 136 -3.05 11.67 -11.00
C SER A 136 -1.63 11.09 -11.00
N LYS A 137 -0.88 11.24 -9.91
CA LYS A 137 0.46 10.63 -9.76
C LYS A 137 0.39 9.10 -9.79
N PHE A 138 -0.58 8.51 -9.09
CA PHE A 138 -0.79 7.06 -9.11
C PHE A 138 -1.06 6.53 -10.52
N LEU A 139 -1.88 7.22 -11.32
CA LEU A 139 -2.09 6.85 -12.72
C LEU A 139 -0.78 6.84 -13.51
N TRP A 140 0.09 7.83 -13.30
CA TRP A 140 1.44 7.83 -13.89
C TRP A 140 2.29 6.66 -13.39
N THR A 141 2.24 6.31 -12.09
CA THR A 141 2.92 5.11 -11.57
C THR A 141 2.47 3.84 -12.30
N VAL A 142 1.16 3.67 -12.53
CA VAL A 142 0.61 2.50 -13.24
C VAL A 142 1.09 2.46 -14.69
N VAL A 143 1.01 3.58 -15.41
CA VAL A 143 1.46 3.68 -16.81
C VAL A 143 2.94 3.36 -16.94
N LEU A 144 3.78 3.94 -16.08
CA LEU A 144 5.22 3.70 -16.11
C LEU A 144 5.58 2.27 -15.72
N SER A 145 4.90 1.69 -14.73
CA SER A 145 5.09 0.28 -14.35
C SER A 145 4.79 -0.67 -15.50
N PHE A 146 3.73 -0.39 -16.28
CA PHE A 146 3.41 -1.16 -17.48
C PHE A 146 4.46 -1.01 -18.57
N ALA A 147 4.98 0.21 -18.77
CA ALA A 147 6.07 0.46 -19.72
C ALA A 147 7.37 -0.28 -19.33
N VAL A 148 7.72 -0.32 -18.04
CA VAL A 148 8.84 -1.10 -17.49
C VAL A 148 8.67 -2.58 -17.83
N GLN A 149 7.47 -3.14 -17.62
CA GLN A 149 7.19 -4.54 -17.91
C GLN A 149 7.24 -4.89 -19.40
N LEU A 150 6.74 -4.01 -20.27
CA LEU A 150 6.81 -4.20 -21.72
C LEU A 150 8.24 -4.13 -22.25
N LEU A 151 8.99 -3.10 -21.85
CA LEU A 151 10.35 -2.86 -22.33
C LEU A 151 11.38 -3.81 -21.69
N GLY A 152 11.10 -4.30 -20.47
CA GLY A 152 11.94 -5.26 -19.75
C GLY A 152 12.10 -6.61 -20.46
N ASN A 153 11.20 -6.94 -21.39
CA ASN A 153 11.27 -8.16 -22.19
C ASN A 153 12.22 -8.04 -23.40
N TYR A 154 12.88 -6.90 -23.60
CA TYR A 154 13.77 -6.64 -24.72
C TYR A 154 15.18 -6.26 -24.24
N ASP A 155 16.17 -7.08 -24.54
CA ASP A 155 17.55 -6.93 -24.06
C ASP A 155 18.22 -5.59 -24.43
N GLY A 156 17.75 -4.91 -25.49
CA GLY A 156 18.27 -3.59 -25.92
C GLY A 156 17.79 -2.40 -25.08
N TYR A 157 16.82 -2.57 -24.18
CA TYR A 157 16.15 -1.47 -23.48
C TYR A 157 16.46 -1.39 -21.98
N GLN A 158 17.42 -2.17 -21.47
CA GLN A 158 17.70 -2.24 -20.02
C GLN A 158 17.95 -0.87 -19.37
N ASN A 159 18.73 0.02 -20.01
CA ASN A 159 18.96 1.37 -19.49
C ASN A 159 17.67 2.20 -19.38
N ILE A 160 16.75 2.06 -20.36
CA ILE A 160 15.46 2.75 -20.35
C ILE A 160 14.57 2.18 -19.25
N VAL A 161 14.57 0.86 -19.07
CA VAL A 161 13.84 0.16 -18.00
C VAL A 161 14.29 0.65 -16.62
N TYR A 162 15.60 0.80 -16.38
CA TYR A 162 16.11 1.33 -15.12
C TYR A 162 15.72 2.79 -14.88
N ILE A 163 15.77 3.65 -15.91
CA ILE A 163 15.33 5.05 -15.79
C ILE A 163 13.83 5.13 -15.45
N LEU A 164 13.00 4.31 -16.11
CA LEU A 164 11.56 4.26 -15.87
C LEU A 164 11.25 3.73 -14.46
N ALA A 165 11.93 2.67 -14.02
CA ALA A 165 11.78 2.14 -12.66
C ALA A 165 12.19 3.17 -11.60
N PHE A 166 13.26 3.94 -11.84
CA PHE A 166 13.65 5.04 -10.96
C PHE A 166 12.60 6.16 -10.93
N ALA A 167 12.02 6.51 -12.08
CA ALA A 167 10.93 7.48 -12.17
C ALA A 167 9.69 7.04 -11.37
N VAL A 168 9.31 5.76 -11.46
CA VAL A 168 8.23 5.16 -10.65
C VAL A 168 8.49 5.38 -9.15
N LEU A 169 9.73 5.13 -8.69
CA LEU A 169 10.11 5.30 -7.28
C LEU A 169 10.01 6.77 -6.83
N ILE A 170 10.45 7.72 -7.65
CA ILE A 170 10.32 9.16 -7.35
C ILE A 170 8.84 9.55 -7.20
N ILE A 171 7.98 9.04 -8.09
CA ILE A 171 6.54 9.34 -8.05
C ILE A 171 5.92 8.77 -6.78
N GLU A 172 6.24 7.52 -6.40
CA GLU A 172 5.75 6.90 -5.16
C GLU A 172 6.18 7.67 -3.91
N ILE A 173 7.44 8.13 -3.83
CA ILE A 173 7.90 9.00 -2.73
C ILE A 173 7.08 10.29 -2.70
N SER A 174 6.81 10.86 -3.88
CA SER A 174 6.02 12.09 -4.02
C SER A 174 4.55 11.90 -3.62
N ILE A 175 3.98 10.71 -3.83
CA ILE A 175 2.65 10.33 -3.33
C ILE A 175 2.69 10.20 -1.81
N LEU A 176 3.71 9.56 -1.25
CA LEU A 176 3.87 9.37 0.18
C LEU A 176 3.97 10.71 0.94
N ILE A 177 4.71 11.68 0.39
CA ILE A 177 4.78 13.05 0.93
C ILE A 177 3.40 13.72 0.90
N ASN A 178 2.66 13.61 -0.20
CA ASN A 178 1.31 14.16 -0.29
C ASN A 178 0.38 13.50 0.74
N LEU A 179 0.47 12.18 0.91
CA LEU A 179 -0.33 11.42 1.88
C LEU A 179 -0.01 11.83 3.33
N TYR A 180 1.26 12.12 3.63
CA TYR A 180 1.66 12.67 4.92
C TYR A 180 1.04 14.06 5.17
N VAL A 181 1.08 14.95 4.18
CA VAL A 181 0.46 16.28 4.28
C VAL A 181 -1.06 16.16 4.44
N ALA A 182 -1.70 15.30 3.66
CA ALA A 182 -3.13 14.98 3.74
C ALA A 182 -3.50 14.52 5.15
N GLN A 183 -2.73 13.56 5.69
CA GLN A 183 -2.88 13.04 7.03
C GLN A 183 -2.79 14.14 8.09
N LYS A 184 -1.81 15.05 7.99
CA LYS A 184 -1.66 16.16 8.94
C LYS A 184 -2.84 17.14 8.88
N LYS A 185 -3.27 17.52 7.68
CA LYS A 185 -4.40 18.44 7.48
C LYS A 185 -5.70 17.83 7.98
N PHE A 186 -5.98 16.58 7.61
CA PHE A 186 -7.19 15.86 8.03
C PHE A 186 -7.22 15.63 9.55
N SER A 187 -6.09 15.26 10.16
CA SER A 187 -6.02 15.11 11.63
C SER A 187 -6.33 16.42 12.37
N LYS A 188 -5.91 17.57 11.83
CA LYS A 188 -6.25 18.88 12.41
C LYS A 188 -7.75 19.18 12.28
N TYR A 189 -8.34 18.90 11.11
CA TYR A 189 -9.78 19.06 10.89
C TYR A 189 -10.60 18.20 11.86
N ALA A 190 -10.26 16.91 11.99
CA ALA A 190 -10.98 15.98 12.84
C ALA A 190 -10.91 16.34 14.33
N ALA A 191 -9.77 16.85 14.81
CA ALA A 191 -9.63 17.32 16.18
C ALA A 191 -10.59 18.50 16.47
N ASN A 192 -10.62 19.50 15.58
CA ASN A 192 -11.48 20.68 15.76
C ASN A 192 -12.98 20.35 15.71
N HIS A 193 -13.39 19.42 14.83
CA HIS A 193 -14.80 19.02 14.73
C HIS A 193 -15.23 18.07 15.86
N SER A 194 -14.30 17.32 16.46
CA SER A 194 -14.59 16.53 17.65
C SER A 194 -14.81 17.40 18.91
N GLU A 195 -14.14 18.55 18.99
CA GLU A 195 -14.32 19.52 20.08
C GLU A 195 -15.63 20.30 19.95
N GLU A 196 -16.03 20.71 18.73
CA GLU A 196 -17.32 21.38 18.50
C GLU A 196 -18.52 20.50 18.88
N ASN A 197 -18.47 19.20 18.55
CA ASN A 197 -19.52 18.26 18.96
C ASN A 197 -19.57 18.07 20.49
N MET A 198 -18.42 18.07 21.18
CA MET A 198 -18.39 18.03 22.64
C MET A 198 -18.94 19.31 23.30
N VAL A 199 -18.76 20.48 22.69
CA VAL A 199 -19.30 21.75 23.20
C VAL A 199 -20.81 21.87 22.97
N LEU A 200 -21.33 21.25 21.92
CA LEU A 200 -22.78 21.19 21.64
C LEU A 200 -23.52 20.22 22.55
N ASP A 201 -22.90 19.11 22.97
CA ASP A 201 -23.49 18.15 23.92
C ASP A 201 -23.51 18.66 25.38
N LEU A 202 -22.85 19.79 25.67
CA LEU A 202 -22.79 20.41 27.00
C LEU A 202 -23.73 21.62 27.19
N LYS A 203 -24.57 21.94 26.18
CA LYS A 203 -25.57 23.02 26.24
C LYS A 203 -26.99 22.47 26.22
#